data_AF-A0A1F6ZQ02-F1
#
_entry.id   AF-A0A1F6ZQ02-F1
#
_cell.length_a   1.000
_cell.length_b   1.000
_cell.length_c   1.000
_cell.angle_alpha   90.00
_cell.angle_beta   90.00
_cell.angle_gamma   90.00
#
_symmetry.space_group_name_H-M   'P 1'
#
loop_
_entity.id
_entity.type
_entity.pdbx_description
1 polymer ?
#
loop_
_entity_poly.entity_id
_entity_poly.type
_entity_poly.pdbx_seq_one_letter_code
_entity_poly.pdbx_strand_id
1 'polypeptide(L)'
;MDKSESLEQMLESAKKYAEEGAVTIMESCLILAKTYAQKAGKDISREVERIKRRGYKKAVPLELESAKKYAEEGAVTIMESCLILAKTYAQKAGKDISREVERIERGGYKKE
;
A
#
# COMPACT_ATOMS: atom_id res chain seq x y z
N MET A 1 18.17 12.27 21.31
CA MET A 1 16.81 11.95 20.80
C MET A 1 16.25 10.86 21.68
N ASP A 2 15.11 11.12 22.30
CA ASP A 2 14.47 10.12 23.14
C ASP A 2 13.91 8.97 22.28
N LYS A 3 13.95 7.74 22.79
CA LYS A 3 13.47 6.56 22.05
C LYS A 3 11.96 6.60 21.89
N SER A 4 11.22 7.20 22.84
CA SER A 4 9.77 7.36 22.72
C SER A 4 9.43 8.43 21.69
N GLU A 5 10.15 9.55 21.69
CA GLU A 5 10.01 10.60 20.66
C GLU A 5 10.28 10.03 19.24
N SER A 6 11.32 9.21 19.08
CA SER A 6 11.65 8.56 17.81
C SER A 6 10.57 7.57 17.36
N LEU A 7 9.94 6.85 18.29
CA LEU A 7 8.84 5.94 18.01
C LEU A 7 7.60 6.69 17.50
N GLU A 8 7.20 7.75 18.21
CA GLU A 8 6.01 8.54 17.88
C GLU A 8 6.13 9.19 16.49
N GLN A 9 7.29 9.78 16.19
CA GLN A 9 7.58 10.34 14.86
C GLN A 9 7.46 9.31 13.74
N MET A 10 7.96 8.08 13.94
CA MET A 10 7.86 7.03 12.94
C MET A 10 6.41 6.54 12.74
N LEU A 11 5.63 6.46 13.82
CA LEU A 11 4.22 6.10 13.75
C LEU A 11 3.38 7.19 13.05
N GLU A 12 3.66 8.46 13.32
CA GLU A 12 3.00 9.58 12.66
C GLU A 12 3.33 9.62 11.16
N SER A 13 4.61 9.47 10.81
CA SER A 13 5.05 9.38 9.41
C SER A 13 4.38 8.20 8.71
N ALA A 14 4.35 7.03 9.34
CA ALA A 14 3.66 5.86 8.78
C ALA A 14 2.17 6.11 8.56
N LYS A 15 1.48 6.79 9.49
CA LYS A 15 0.07 7.16 9.34
C LYS A 15 -0.13 8.11 8.15
N LYS A 16 0.71 9.13 8.02
CA LYS A 16 0.67 10.05 6.88
C LYS A 16 0.80 9.31 5.55
N TYR A 17 1.83 8.48 5.40
CA TYR A 17 2.05 7.71 4.18
C TYR A 17 0.96 6.66 3.93
N ALA A 18 0.32 6.14 4.98
CA ALA A 18 -0.85 5.29 4.84
C ALA A 18 -2.06 6.04 4.25
N GLU A 19 -2.29 7.31 4.62
CA GLU A 19 -3.35 8.12 4.01
C GLU A 19 -3.11 8.41 2.53
N GLU A 20 -1.85 8.61 2.18
CA GLU A 20 -1.39 8.87 0.81
C GLU A 20 -1.35 7.60 -0.06
N GLY A 21 -1.49 6.41 0.55
CA GLY A 21 -1.32 5.14 -0.17
C GLY A 21 0.14 4.82 -0.54
N ALA A 22 1.11 5.55 0.01
CA ALA A 22 2.54 5.36 -0.21
C ALA A 22 3.08 4.16 0.59
N VAL A 23 2.68 2.96 0.20
CA VAL A 23 2.90 1.71 0.95
C VAL A 23 4.38 1.45 1.27
N THR A 24 5.28 1.64 0.31
CA THR A 24 6.72 1.37 0.50
C THR A 24 7.32 2.23 1.62
N ILE A 25 7.00 3.52 1.64
CA ILE A 25 7.52 4.46 2.64
C ILE A 25 6.84 4.21 3.99
N MET A 26 5.52 3.98 3.98
CA MET A 26 4.76 3.56 5.17
C MET A 26 5.41 2.32 5.82
N GLU A 27 5.68 1.27 5.07
CA GLU A 27 6.29 0.04 5.62
C GLU A 27 7.69 0.28 6.20
N SER A 28 8.48 1.13 5.55
CA SER A 28 9.80 1.54 6.05
C SER A 28 9.70 2.26 7.40
N CYS A 29 8.77 3.21 7.53
CA CYS A 29 8.51 3.88 8.82
C CYS A 29 8.07 2.88 9.89
N LEU A 30 7.22 1.90 9.56
CA LEU A 30 6.75 0.89 10.51
C LEU A 30 7.87 -0.06 10.97
N ILE A 31 8.85 -0.38 10.12
CA ILE A 31 10.03 -1.17 10.51
C ILE A 31 10.85 -0.41 11.56
N LEU A 32 11.07 0.89 11.35
CA LEU A 32 11.78 1.74 12.31
C LEU A 32 10.98 1.89 13.61
N ALA A 33 9.67 2.12 13.54
CA ALA A 33 8.78 2.17 14.70
C ALA A 33 8.87 0.88 15.53
N LYS A 34 8.83 -0.30 14.91
CA LYS A 34 9.02 -1.58 15.61
C LYS A 34 10.36 -1.67 16.33
N THR A 35 11.43 -1.21 15.68
CA THR A 35 12.77 -1.19 16.26
C THR A 35 12.83 -0.30 17.50
N TYR A 36 12.22 0.89 17.46
CA TYR A 36 12.18 1.78 18.61
C TYR A 36 11.27 1.26 19.73
N ALA A 37 10.11 0.69 19.38
CA ALA A 37 9.20 0.08 20.34
C ALA A 37 9.86 -1.08 21.10
N GLN A 38 10.57 -1.96 20.40
CA GLN A 38 11.34 -3.05 21.02
C GLN A 38 12.39 -2.50 22.01
N LYS A 39 13.14 -1.46 21.61
CA LYS A 39 14.15 -0.81 22.48
C LYS A 39 13.55 -0.10 23.70
N ALA A 40 12.27 0.26 23.63
CA ALA A 40 11.52 0.94 24.69
C ALA A 40 10.61 -0.02 25.49
N GLY A 41 10.58 -1.32 25.17
CA GLY A 41 9.70 -2.30 25.82
C GLY A 41 8.21 -2.08 25.56
N LYS A 42 7.83 -1.44 24.44
CA LYS A 42 6.44 -1.16 24.06
C LYS A 42 5.94 -2.16 23.02
N ASP A 43 4.70 -2.64 23.18
CA ASP A 43 4.00 -3.40 22.13
C ASP A 43 3.17 -2.44 21.25
N ILE A 44 3.47 -2.43 19.96
CA ILE A 44 2.77 -1.62 18.95
C ILE A 44 2.12 -2.47 17.85
N SER A 45 2.04 -3.79 18.03
CA SER A 45 1.57 -4.76 17.03
C SER A 45 0.21 -4.37 16.42
N ARG A 46 -0.77 -4.05 17.27
CA ARG A 46 -2.12 -3.63 16.86
C ARG A 46 -2.12 -2.33 16.06
N GLU A 47 -1.31 -1.34 16.47
CA GLU A 47 -1.25 -0.06 15.76
C GLU A 47 -0.59 -0.21 14.39
N VAL A 48 0.49 -0.99 14.31
CA VAL A 48 1.16 -1.34 13.04
C VAL A 48 0.17 -1.99 12.08
N GLU A 49 -0.59 -2.99 12.53
CA GLU A 49 -1.56 -3.69 11.67
C GLU A 49 -2.64 -2.73 11.15
N ARG A 50 -3.16 -1.85 12.02
CA ARG A 50 -4.14 -0.84 11.65
C ARG A 50 -3.61 0.12 10.57
N ILE A 51 -2.37 0.60 10.73
CA ILE A 51 -1.73 1.50 9.76
C ILE A 51 -1.52 0.77 8.43
N LYS A 52 -0.97 -0.46 8.44
CA LYS A 52 -0.78 -1.27 7.22
C LYS A 52 -2.07 -1.46 6.46
N ARG A 53 -3.13 -1.91 7.15
CA ARG A 53 -4.43 -2.14 6.53
C ARG A 53 -5.00 -0.87 5.90
N ARG A 54 -4.80 0.29 6.53
CA ARG A 54 -5.22 1.58 5.98
C ARG A 54 -4.43 1.95 4.73
N GLY A 55 -3.10 1.80 4.75
CA GLY A 55 -2.24 2.05 3.60
C GLY A 55 -2.59 1.18 2.41
N TYR A 56 -2.76 -0.13 2.61
CA TYR A 56 -3.18 -1.03 1.53
C TYR A 56 -4.57 -0.65 0.98
N LYS A 57 -5.54 -0.31 1.85
CA LYS A 57 -6.87 0.13 1.40
C LYS A 57 -6.82 1.39 0.53
N LYS A 58 -5.87 2.29 0.77
CA LYS A 58 -5.64 3.54 0.03
C LYS A 58 -4.85 3.32 -1.26
N ALA A 59 -3.90 2.40 -1.27
CA ALA A 59 -3.10 2.08 -2.45
C ALA A 59 -3.87 1.35 -3.55
N VAL A 60 -4.82 0.47 -3.19
CA VAL A 60 -5.65 -0.29 -4.16
C VAL A 60 -6.23 0.58 -5.29
N PRO A 61 -6.99 1.67 -5.01
CA PRO A 61 -7.53 2.50 -6.07
C PRO A 61 -6.45 3.22 -6.91
N LEU A 62 -5.31 3.59 -6.33
CA LEU A 62 -4.21 4.27 -7.05
C LEU A 62 -3.56 3.34 -8.08
N GLU A 63 -3.34 2.08 -7.69
CA GLU A 63 -2.79 1.05 -8.59
C GLU A 63 -3.79 0.68 -9.70
N LEU A 64 -5.09 0.60 -9.38
CA LEU A 64 -6.13 0.37 -10.39
C LEU A 64 -6.24 1.53 -11.40
N GLU A 65 -6.13 2.77 -10.94
CA GLU A 65 -6.12 3.95 -11.81
C GLU A 65 -4.89 3.96 -12.71
N SER A 66 -3.72 3.65 -12.15
CA SER A 66 -2.47 3.53 -12.91
C SER A 66 -2.54 2.42 -13.95
N ALA A 67 -3.05 1.24 -13.57
CA ALA A 67 -3.27 0.12 -14.48
C ALA A 67 -4.20 0.53 -15.63
N LYS A 68 -5.31 1.21 -15.33
CA LYS A 68 -6.24 1.70 -16.35
C LYS A 68 -5.57 2.65 -17.32
N LYS A 69 -4.77 3.60 -16.83
CA LYS A 69 -4.01 4.53 -17.68
C LYS A 69 -3.06 3.78 -18.62
N TYR A 70 -2.26 2.84 -18.11
CA TYR A 70 -1.34 2.07 -18.94
C TYR A 70 -2.05 1.14 -19.94
N ALA A 71 -3.22 0.61 -19.57
CA ALA A 71 -4.08 -0.11 -20.51
C ALA A 71 -4.52 0.79 -21.67
N GLU A 72 -4.89 2.04 -21.37
CA GLU A 72 -5.29 3.01 -22.39
C GLU A 72 -4.13 3.42 -23.31
N GLU A 73 -2.91 3.44 -22.79
CA GLU A 73 -1.68 3.75 -23.53
C GLU A 73 -1.12 2.54 -24.31
N GLY A 74 -1.70 1.34 -24.15
CA GLY A 74 -1.18 0.11 -24.77
C GLY A 74 0.06 -0.46 -24.10
N ALA A 75 0.44 0.07 -22.92
CA ALA A 75 1.59 -0.39 -22.14
C ALA A 75 1.20 -1.61 -21.27
N VAL A 76 0.89 -2.73 -21.92
CA VAL A 76 0.31 -3.95 -21.29
C VAL A 76 1.16 -4.47 -20.13
N THR A 77 2.48 -4.58 -20.28
CA THR A 77 3.37 -5.07 -19.21
C THR A 77 3.34 -4.18 -17.94
N ILE A 78 3.21 -2.86 -18.11
CA ILE A 78 3.14 -1.93 -16.97
C ILE A 78 1.76 -2.00 -16.33
N MET A 79 0.70 -2.09 -17.14
CA MET A 79 -0.67 -2.35 -16.66
C MET A 79 -0.70 -3.61 -15.78
N GLU A 80 -0.17 -4.73 -16.25
CA GLU A 80 -0.14 -5.99 -15.50
C GLU A 80 0.59 -5.86 -14.17
N SER A 81 1.72 -5.13 -14.16
CA SER A 81 2.48 -4.85 -12.94
C SER A 81 1.65 -4.07 -11.91
N CYS A 82 0.93 -3.03 -12.35
CA CYS A 82 0.01 -2.30 -11.48
C CYS A 82 -1.15 -3.19 -10.97
N LEU A 83 -1.70 -4.06 -11.81
CA LEU A 83 -2.76 -5.00 -11.39
C LEU A 83 -2.27 -6.02 -10.36
N ILE A 84 -1.04 -6.50 -10.47
CA ILE A 84 -0.42 -7.39 -9.48
C ILE A 84 -0.31 -6.69 -8.12
N LEU A 85 0.13 -5.43 -8.11
CA LEU A 85 0.20 -4.62 -6.89
C LEU A 85 -1.20 -4.38 -6.31
N ALA A 86 -2.18 -3.99 -7.13
CA ALA A 86 -3.56 -3.82 -6.71
C ALA A 86 -4.13 -5.09 -6.06
N LYS A 87 -3.95 -6.26 -6.70
CA LYS A 87 -4.37 -7.59 -6.18
C LYS A 87 -3.71 -7.88 -4.84
N THR A 88 -2.40 -7.67 -4.74
CA THR A 88 -1.62 -7.88 -3.51
C THR A 88 -2.14 -7.00 -2.37
N TYR A 89 -2.35 -5.71 -2.62
CA TYR A 89 -2.85 -4.77 -1.61
C TYR A 89 -4.31 -5.05 -1.25
N ALA A 90 -5.14 -5.45 -2.20
CA ALA A 90 -6.52 -5.82 -1.95
C ALA A 90 -6.63 -7.04 -1.03
N GLN A 91 -5.82 -8.08 -1.28
CA GLN A 91 -5.73 -9.25 -0.40
C GLN A 91 -5.33 -8.85 1.03
N LYS A 92 -4.27 -8.05 1.17
CA LYS A 92 -3.81 -7.57 2.50
C LYS A 92 -4.82 -6.63 3.18
N ALA A 93 -5.67 -5.96 2.41
CA ALA A 93 -6.74 -5.09 2.89
C ALA A 93 -8.06 -5.82 3.18
N GLY A 94 -8.21 -7.08 2.74
CA GLY A 94 -9.46 -7.83 2.76
C GLY A 94 -10.51 -7.27 1.80
N LYS A 95 -10.10 -6.82 0.62
CA LYS A 95 -10.97 -6.31 -0.45
C LYS A 95 -10.99 -7.29 -1.62
N ASP A 96 -12.16 -7.48 -2.21
CA ASP A 96 -12.31 -8.09 -3.53
C ASP A 96 -12.30 -6.99 -4.60
N ILE A 97 -11.47 -7.15 -5.62
CA ILE A 97 -11.31 -6.24 -6.76
C ILE A 97 -11.40 -6.98 -8.10
N SER A 98 -11.90 -8.21 -8.10
CA SER A 98 -11.84 -9.11 -9.27
C SER A 98 -12.54 -8.52 -10.49
N ARG A 99 -13.65 -7.80 -10.29
CA ARG A 99 -14.43 -7.18 -11.37
C ARG A 99 -13.69 -5.99 -12.01
N GLU A 100 -13.02 -5.18 -11.20
CA GLU A 100 -12.23 -4.03 -11.66
C GLU A 100 -11.03 -4.50 -12.48
N VAL A 101 -10.33 -5.52 -11.99
CA VAL A 101 -9.21 -6.17 -12.70
C VAL A 101 -9.66 -6.68 -14.06
N GLU A 102 -10.73 -7.50 -14.12
CA GLU A 102 -11.21 -8.10 -15.37
C GLU A 102 -11.61 -7.02 -16.41
N ARG A 103 -12.16 -5.89 -15.93
CA ARG A 103 -12.49 -4.77 -16.80
C ARG A 103 -11.25 -4.11 -17.41
N ILE A 104 -10.21 -3.90 -16.61
CA ILE A 104 -8.96 -3.27 -17.07
C ILE A 104 -8.23 -4.20 -18.04
N GLU A 105 -8.08 -5.49 -17.70
CA GLU A 105 -7.44 -6.50 -18.54
C GLU A 105 -8.11 -6.58 -19.92
N ARG A 106 -9.45 -6.67 -19.98
CA ARG A 106 -10.19 -6.65 -21.26
C ARG A 106 -10.01 -5.37 -22.05
N GLY A 107 -9.76 -4.24 -21.39
CA GLY A 107 -9.48 -2.97 -22.05
C GLY A 107 -8.09 -2.93 -22.66
N GLY A 108 -7.09 -3.40 -21.91
CA GLY A 108 -5.68 -3.42 -22.33
C GLY A 108 -5.40 -4.41 -23.45
N TYR A 109 -5.82 -5.67 -23.32
CA TYR A 109 -5.54 -6.71 -24.32
C TYR A 109 -6.27 -6.51 -25.66
N LYS A 110 -7.29 -5.62 -25.72
CA LYS A 110 -7.91 -5.22 -26.99
C LYS A 110 -7.05 -4.23 -27.80
N LYS A 111 -5.99 -3.69 -27.20
CA LYS A 111 -5.09 -2.69 -27.79
C LYS A 111 -3.73 -3.26 -28.20
N GLU A 112 -3.46 -4.52 -27.90
CA GLU A 112 -2.36 -5.31 -28.47
C GLU A 112 -2.69 -5.75 -29.91
#